data_AF-A0A9D2QPS7-F1
#
_entry.id   AF-A0A9D2QPS7-F1
#
_cell.length_a   1.000
_cell.length_b   1.000
_cell.length_c   1.000
_cell.angle_alpha   90.00
_cell.angle_beta   90.00
_cell.angle_gamma   90.00
#
_symmetry.space_group_name_H-M   'P 1'
#
loop_
_entity.id
_entity.type
_entity.pdbx_description
1 polymer ?
#
loop_
_entity_poly.entity_id
_entity_poly.type
_entity_poly.pdbx_seq_one_letter_code
_entity_poly.pdbx_strand_id
1 'polypeptide(L)'
;MAESIYSWIQNLACYFILASAVMHFLPENSYKKYVQFYMGLLLILVILSPVFHLTGLEDKLQGFVQEFQDTQTRREEWQEKAKDWEDSWESSGEEAVKGREVIP
;
A
#
# COMPACT_ATOMS: atom_id res chain seq x y z
N MET A 1 10.55 -12.66 17.86
CA MET A 1 9.12 -13.03 17.82
C MET A 1 8.41 -12.74 19.15
N ALA A 2 8.84 -13.33 20.28
CA ALA A 2 8.20 -13.10 21.57
C ALA A 2 8.31 -11.64 22.08
N GLU A 3 9.45 -10.99 21.85
CA GLU A 3 9.66 -9.58 22.23
C GLU A 3 8.69 -8.62 21.51
N SER A 4 8.40 -8.88 20.22
CA SER A 4 7.45 -8.11 19.42
C SER A 4 6.02 -8.23 19.97
N ILE A 5 5.63 -9.45 20.39
CA ILE A 5 4.33 -9.70 21.03
C ILE A 5 4.27 -9.01 22.40
N TYR A 6 5.38 -8.99 23.15
CA TYR A 6 5.45 -8.37 24.47
C TYR A 6 5.29 -6.84 24.38
N SER A 7 6.00 -6.19 23.45
CA SER A 7 5.82 -4.76 23.16
C SER A 7 4.40 -4.46 22.68
N TRP A 8 3.82 -5.32 21.84
CA TRP A 8 2.44 -5.17 21.41
C TRP A 8 1.45 -5.27 22.58
N ILE A 9 1.60 -6.26 23.46
CA ILE A 9 0.69 -6.44 24.59
C ILE A 9 0.82 -5.29 25.60
N GLN A 10 2.00 -4.68 25.71
CA GLN A 10 2.22 -3.46 26.48
C GLN A 10 1.45 -2.27 25.86
N ASN A 11 1.46 -2.12 24.53
CA ASN A 11 0.65 -1.12 23.83
C ASN A 11 -0.86 -1.38 24.01
N LEU A 12 -1.29 -2.64 23.96
CA LEU A 12 -2.68 -3.02 24.24
C LEU A 12 -3.08 -2.70 25.68
N ALA A 13 -2.22 -3.00 26.66
CA ALA A 13 -2.47 -2.66 28.06
C ALA A 13 -2.56 -1.14 28.26
N CYS A 14 -1.68 -0.36 27.61
CA CYS A 14 -1.75 1.09 27.61
C CYS A 14 -3.08 1.60 27.00
N TYR A 15 -3.52 0.99 25.89
CA TYR A 15 -4.81 1.26 25.28
C TYR A 15 -5.97 1.02 26.26
N PHE A 16 -6.00 -0.12 26.96
CA PHE A 16 -7.04 -0.41 27.94
C PHE A 16 -7.06 0.58 29.11
N ILE A 17 -5.89 1.00 29.60
CA ILE A 17 -5.77 2.01 30.65
C ILE A 17 -6.35 3.35 30.17
N LEU A 18 -6.00 3.79 28.95
CA LEU A 18 -6.54 5.00 28.35
C LEU A 18 -8.05 4.88 28.07
N ALA A 19 -8.51 3.76 27.52
CA ALA A 19 -9.92 3.52 27.23
C ALA A 19 -10.76 3.52 28.52
N SER A 20 -10.24 2.92 29.59
CA SER A 20 -10.85 2.93 30.92
C SER A 20 -10.89 4.35 31.50
N ALA A 21 -9.79 5.09 31.41
CA ALA A 21 -9.73 6.49 31.84
C ALA A 21 -10.76 7.34 31.08
N VAL A 22 -10.85 7.20 29.76
CA VAL A 22 -11.83 7.91 28.92
C VAL A 22 -13.26 7.51 29.27
N MET A 23 -13.53 6.23 29.56
CA MET A 23 -14.85 5.80 30.04
C MET A 23 -15.23 6.46 31.36
N HIS A 24 -14.29 6.58 32.29
CA HIS A 24 -14.52 7.20 33.60
C HIS A 24 -14.60 8.73 33.51
N PHE A 25 -13.87 9.33 32.57
CA PHE A 25 -13.92 10.76 32.30
C PHE A 25 -15.20 11.19 31.58
N LEU A 26 -15.90 10.27 30.89
CA LEU A 26 -17.17 10.55 30.23
C LEU A 26 -18.34 10.35 31.21
N PRO A 27 -19.00 11.42 31.68
CA PRO A 27 -20.25 11.31 32.43
C PRO A 27 -21.37 10.85 31.48
N GLU A 28 -22.46 10.29 32.01
CA GLU A 28 -23.60 9.73 31.26
C GLU A 28 -24.30 10.75 30.32
N ASN A 29 -23.72 10.96 29.15
CA ASN A 29 -24.29 11.78 28.10
C ASN A 29 -24.61 10.90 26.88
N SER A 30 -25.54 11.32 26.02
CA SER A 30 -25.88 10.60 24.76
C SER A 30 -24.66 10.31 23.88
N TYR A 31 -23.58 11.07 24.02
CA TYR A 31 -22.30 10.88 23.35
C TYR A 31 -21.51 9.63 23.80
N LYS A 32 -21.80 9.09 24.99
CA LYS A 32 -21.14 7.90 25.53
C LYS A 32 -21.31 6.68 24.64
N LYS A 33 -22.48 6.53 24.00
CA LYS A 33 -22.73 5.42 23.06
C LYS A 33 -21.79 5.47 21.85
N TYR A 34 -21.54 6.65 21.30
CA TYR A 34 -20.66 6.84 20.16
C TYR A 34 -19.19 6.59 20.54
N VAL A 35 -18.75 7.13 21.68
CA VAL A 35 -17.38 6.92 22.16
C VAL A 35 -17.14 5.44 22.53
N GLN A 36 -18.13 4.78 23.13
CA GLN A 36 -18.03 3.36 23.47
C GLN A 36 -17.96 2.47 22.22
N PHE A 37 -18.70 2.82 21.17
CA PHE A 37 -18.59 2.14 19.88
C PHE A 37 -17.23 2.38 19.24
N TYR A 38 -16.73 3.62 19.30
CA TYR A 38 -15.42 3.98 18.77
C TYR A 38 -14.28 3.29 19.52
N MET A 39 -14.36 3.14 20.84
CA MET A 39 -13.43 2.34 21.63
C MET A 39 -13.48 0.85 21.27
N GLY A 40 -14.64 0.32 20.90
CA GLY A 40 -14.74 -1.03 20.34
C GLY A 40 -14.02 -1.14 18.98
N LEU A 41 -14.24 -0.17 18.10
CA LEU A 41 -13.60 -0.11 16.78
C LEU A 41 -12.07 0.04 16.89
N LEU A 42 -11.61 0.93 17.77
CA LEU A 42 -10.19 1.13 18.05
C LEU A 42 -9.55 -0.12 18.65
N LEU A 43 -10.25 -0.83 19.55
CA LEU A 43 -9.77 -2.10 20.09
C LEU A 43 -9.59 -3.13 18.98
N ILE A 44 -10.57 -3.26 18.09
CA ILE A 44 -10.47 -4.14 16.93
C ILE A 44 -9.26 -3.75 16.08
N LEU A 45 -9.03 -2.46 15.84
CA LEU A 45 -7.90 -1.95 15.07
C LEU A 45 -6.54 -2.29 15.71
N VAL A 46 -6.41 -2.12 17.04
CA VAL A 46 -5.19 -2.42 17.81
C VAL A 46 -4.90 -3.93 17.83
N ILE A 47 -5.94 -4.76 17.94
CA ILE A 47 -5.82 -6.22 17.85
C ILE A 47 -5.52 -6.66 16.41
N LEU A 48 -5.97 -5.90 15.41
CA LEU A 48 -5.70 -6.22 14.00
C LEU A 48 -4.20 -6.19 13.69
N SER A 49 -3.43 -5.28 14.28
CA SER A 49 -2.00 -5.14 14.02
C SER A 49 -1.18 -6.44 14.23
N PRO A 50 -1.19 -7.11 15.39
CA PRO A 50 -0.50 -8.37 15.57
C PRO A 50 -1.20 -9.51 14.85
N VAL A 51 -2.52 -9.45 14.62
CA VAL A 51 -3.23 -10.50 13.87
C VAL A 51 -2.73 -10.50 12.43
N PHE A 52 -2.53 -9.34 11.82
CA PHE A 52 -1.90 -9.20 10.51
C PHE A 52 -0.45 -9.73 10.50
N HIS A 53 0.32 -9.41 11.53
CA HIS A 53 1.70 -9.87 11.66
C HIS A 53 1.80 -11.39 11.94
N LEU A 54 0.89 -11.96 12.75
CA LEU A 54 0.83 -13.39 13.10
C LEU A 54 0.27 -14.25 11.96
N THR A 55 -0.62 -13.71 11.14
CA THR A 55 -1.22 -14.43 10.00
C THR A 55 -0.31 -14.44 8.77
N GLY A 56 0.85 -13.77 8.81
CA GLY A 56 1.75 -13.66 7.65
C GLY A 56 1.10 -12.95 6.46
N LEU A 57 0.00 -12.22 6.70
CA LEU A 57 -0.67 -11.41 5.68
C LEU A 57 0.23 -10.25 5.23
N GLU A 58 1.11 -9.78 6.11
CA GLU A 58 2.10 -8.75 5.80
C GLU A 58 3.06 -9.19 4.69
N ASP A 59 3.60 -10.41 4.75
CA ASP A 59 4.48 -10.95 3.71
C ASP A 59 3.75 -11.08 2.36
N LYS A 60 2.50 -11.53 2.39
CA LYS A 60 1.67 -11.64 1.17
C LYS A 60 1.33 -10.27 0.58
N LEU A 61 1.04 -9.28 1.42
CA LEU A 61 0.78 -7.92 0.97
C LEU A 61 2.04 -7.26 0.42
N GLN A 62 3.20 -7.46 1.04
CA GLN A 62 4.47 -6.99 0.50
C GLN A 62 4.77 -7.62 -0.86
N GLY A 63 4.59 -8.94 -1.01
CA GLY A 63 4.72 -9.62 -2.29
C GLY A 63 3.77 -9.06 -3.36
N PHE A 64 2.51 -8.82 -3.01
CA PHE A 64 1.54 -8.22 -3.93
C PHE A 64 1.91 -6.79 -4.31
N VAL A 65 2.33 -5.95 -3.36
CA VAL A 65 2.74 -4.56 -3.63
C VAL A 65 3.96 -4.54 -4.54
N GLN A 66 4.93 -5.41 -4.30
CA GLN A 66 6.15 -5.51 -5.10
C GLN A 66 5.84 -5.99 -6.53
N GLU A 67 4.96 -6.98 -6.69
CA GLU A 67 4.50 -7.44 -8.00
C GLU A 67 3.72 -6.35 -8.75
N PHE A 68 2.94 -5.55 -8.04
CA PHE A 68 2.22 -4.41 -8.61
C PHE A 68 3.19 -3.33 -9.10
N GLN A 69 4.21 -3.01 -8.31
CA GLN A 69 5.26 -2.05 -8.69
C GLN A 69 6.08 -2.54 -9.89
N ASP A 70 6.53 -3.80 -9.88
CA ASP A 70 7.27 -4.40 -10.99
C ASP A 70 6.46 -4.39 -12.30
N THR A 71 5.16 -4.68 -12.21
CA THR A 71 4.26 -4.63 -13.37
C THR A 71 4.12 -3.21 -13.93
N GLN A 72 4.13 -2.18 -13.08
CA GLN A 72 4.07 -0.79 -13.53
C GLN A 72 5.39 -0.34 -14.18
N THR A 73 6.52 -0.57 -13.53
CA THR A 73 7.84 -0.23 -14.08
C THR A 73 8.06 -0.91 -15.43
N ARG A 74 7.72 -2.20 -15.52
CA ARG A 74 7.84 -2.95 -16.77
C ARG A 74 6.99 -2.34 -17.88
N ARG A 75 5.76 -1.89 -17.58
CA ARG A 75 4.89 -1.22 -18.56
C ARG A 75 5.49 0.08 -19.09
N GLU A 76 6.09 0.89 -18.21
CA GLU A 76 6.76 2.14 -18.61
C GLU A 76 7.96 1.84 -19.52
N GLU A 77 8.79 0.85 -19.18
CA GLU A 77 9.90 0.42 -20.03
C GLU A 77 9.46 -0.10 -21.40
N TRP A 78 8.36 -0.87 -21.47
CA TRP A 78 7.80 -1.34 -22.74
C TRP A 78 7.25 -0.21 -23.59
N GLN A 79 6.67 0.83 -22.97
CA GLN A 79 6.20 2.02 -23.69
C GLN A 79 7.37 2.84 -24.25
N GLU A 80 8.44 2.99 -23.46
CA GLU A 80 9.64 3.69 -23.92
C GLU A 80 10.30 2.94 -25.08
N LYS A 81 10.45 1.62 -24.98
CA LYS A 81 10.97 0.77 -26.07
C LYS A 81 10.09 0.80 -27.31
N ALA A 82 8.76 0.79 -27.15
CA ALA A 82 7.84 0.87 -28.28
C ALA A 82 7.97 2.22 -29.00
N LYS A 83 8.12 3.31 -28.25
CA LYS A 83 8.35 4.65 -28.80
C LYS A 83 9.68 4.75 -29.52
N ASP A 84 10.77 4.29 -28.91
CA ASP A 84 12.11 4.28 -29.52
C ASP A 84 12.15 3.44 -30.80
N TRP A 85 11.42 2.31 -30.81
CA TRP A 85 11.26 1.49 -31.99
C TRP A 85 10.52 2.25 -33.10
N GLU A 86 9.39 2.89 -32.79
CA GLU A 86 8.60 3.67 -33.76
C GLU A 86 9.40 4.85 -34.34
N ASP A 87 10.10 5.62 -33.50
CA ASP A 87 10.98 6.72 -33.92
C ASP A 87 12.11 6.21 -34.85
N SER A 88 12.68 5.04 -34.55
CA SER A 88 13.73 4.40 -35.38
C SER A 88 13.21 3.91 -36.75
N TRP A 89 11.99 3.38 -36.78
CA TRP A 89 11.33 2.96 -38.03
C TRP A 89 10.97 4.15 -38.92
N GLU A 90 10.53 5.25 -38.34
CA GLU A 90 10.20 6.47 -39.09
C GLU A 90 11.47 7.08 -39.73
N SER A 91 12.57 7.16 -38.97
CA SER A 91 13.87 7.59 -39.49
C SER A 91 14.41 6.69 -40.60
N SER A 92 14.30 5.37 -40.45
CA SER A 92 14.77 4.41 -41.47
C SER A 92 13.93 4.46 -42.75
N GLY A 93 12.62 4.72 -42.61
CA GLY A 93 11.70 4.92 -43.72
C GLY A 93 12.00 6.19 -44.52
N GLU A 94 12.29 7.29 -43.84
CA GLU A 94 12.66 8.56 -44.51
C GLU A 94 13.96 8.46 -45.31
N GLU A 95 14.99 7.78 -44.81
CA GLU A 95 16.24 7.58 -45.55
C GLU A 95 16.05 6.70 -46.80
N ALA A 96 15.23 5.64 -46.70
CA ALA A 96 14.94 4.72 -47.80
C ALA A 96 14.06 5.33 -48.90
N VAL A 97 13.24 6.34 -48.58
CA VAL A 97 12.46 7.12 -49.54
C VAL A 97 13.35 8.14 -50.25
N LYS A 98 14.22 8.83 -49.52
CA LYS A 98 15.17 9.82 -50.08
C LYS A 98 16.20 9.18 -51.01
N GLY A 99 16.61 7.94 -50.74
CA GLY A 99 17.50 7.15 -51.60
C GLY A 99 16.87 6.65 -52.91
N ARG A 100 15.54 6.75 -53.07
CA ARG A 100 14.82 6.41 -54.31
C ARG A 100 14.47 7.61 -55.20
N GLU A 101 14.74 8.84 -54.76
CA GLU A 101 14.61 10.07 -55.57
C GLU A 101 15.93 10.46 -56.27
N VAL A 102 16.44 9.59 -57.14
CA VAL A 102 17.47 9.89 -58.16
C VAL A 102 17.28 8.80 -59.25
N ILE A 103 16.78 9.02 -60.47
CA ILE A 103 17.05 9.99 -61.54
C ILE A 103 15.82 9.96 -62.50
N PRO A 104 15.32 11.08 -63.07
CA PRO A 104 14.38 11.07 -64.20
C PRO A 104 15.02 10.66 -65.54
#